data_AF-A0A5E4HKM0-F1
#
_entry.id   AF-A0A5E4HKM0-F1
#
_cell.length_a   1.000
_cell.length_b   1.000
_cell.length_c   1.000
_cell.angle_alpha   90.00
_cell.angle_beta   90.00
_cell.angle_gamma   90.00
#
_symmetry.space_group_name_H-M   'P 1'
#
loop_
_entity.id
_entity.type
_entity.pdbx_description
1 polymer ?
#
loop_
_entity_poly.entity_id
_entity_poly.type
_entity_poly.pdbx_seq_one_letter_code
_entity_poly.pdbx_strand_id
1 'polypeptide(L)'
;MAEKSWLKKIAALRRLLDDVGPIWPAPSTKLSGYAEDGPYHCEDCTFLKRDKEGKPVADESGMGRCNHPVVIADKEVKKDKSLLPIINIEKGCCEFVDQKGHEDGEKEE
;
A
#
# COMPACT_ATOMS: atom_id res chain seq x y z
N MET A 1 32.39 4.64 22.36
CA MET A 1 32.49 5.26 21.02
C MET A 1 31.42 4.79 20.02
N ALA A 2 30.70 3.68 20.27
CA ALA A 2 29.66 3.14 19.37
C ALA A 2 28.36 3.98 19.32
N GLU A 3 27.90 4.56 20.44
CA GLU A 3 26.66 5.37 20.49
C GLU A 3 26.64 6.56 19.53
N LYS A 4 27.76 7.27 19.39
CA LYS A 4 27.88 8.42 18.47
C LYS A 4 27.79 8.01 17.00
N SER A 5 28.10 6.75 16.66
CA SER A 5 27.96 6.21 15.31
C SER A 5 26.51 5.86 15.00
N TRP A 6 25.80 5.29 15.98
CA TRP A 6 24.39 4.91 15.84
C TRP A 6 23.47 6.12 15.64
N LEU A 7 23.67 7.19 16.42
CA LEU A 7 22.89 8.43 16.26
C LEU A 7 23.07 9.06 14.87
N LYS A 8 24.27 9.00 14.28
CA LYS A 8 24.52 9.46 12.91
C LYS A 8 23.80 8.61 11.87
N LYS A 9 23.76 7.29 12.05
CA LYS A 9 23.01 6.38 11.17
C LYS A 9 21.50 6.65 11.23
N ILE A 10 20.95 6.86 12.42
CA ILE A 10 19.54 7.24 12.59
C ILE A 10 19.25 8.58 11.90
N ALA A 11 20.11 9.57 12.07
CA ALA A 11 19.94 10.88 11.44
C ALA A 11 19.97 10.77 9.91
N ALA A 12 20.87 9.96 9.35
CA ALA A 12 20.94 9.70 7.91
C ALA A 12 19.69 8.99 7.38
N LEU A 13 19.18 7.98 8.12
CA LEU A 13 17.93 7.29 7.79
C LEU A 13 16.72 8.23 7.82
N ARG A 14 16.63 9.11 8.82
CA ARG A 14 15.58 10.14 8.89
C ARG A 14 15.63 11.07 7.69
N ARG A 15 16.83 11.52 7.32
CA ARG A 15 17.04 12.40 6.16
C ARG A 15 16.64 11.70 4.86
N LEU A 16 16.95 10.41 4.73
CA LEU A 16 16.50 9.57 3.62
C LEU A 16 14.97 9.45 3.55
N LEU A 17 14.30 9.26 4.69
CA LEU A 17 12.83 9.24 4.74
C LEU A 17 12.22 10.61 4.41
N ASP A 18 12.85 11.71 4.82
CA ASP A 18 12.43 13.07 4.49
C ASP A 18 12.65 13.39 3.01
N ASP A 19 13.77 12.95 2.42
CA ASP A 19 14.14 13.20 1.01
C ASP A 19 13.33 12.35 0.01
N VAL A 20 12.99 11.10 0.38
CA VAL A 20 12.20 10.18 -0.46
C VAL A 20 10.69 10.46 -0.31
N GLY A 21 10.29 11.23 0.70
CA GLY A 21 8.89 11.42 1.07
C GLY A 21 8.29 10.16 1.72
N PRO A 22 7.02 10.20 2.16
CA PRO A 22 6.36 8.98 2.58
C PRO A 22 6.37 7.99 1.41
N ILE A 23 6.86 6.77 1.67
CA ILE A 23 6.89 5.67 0.68
C ILE A 23 5.49 5.42 0.09
N TRP A 24 4.45 5.82 0.84
CA TRP A 24 3.05 5.76 0.46
C TRP A 24 2.53 7.16 0.08
N PRO A 25 1.76 7.27 -1.01
CA PRO A 25 1.20 8.55 -1.43
C PRO A 25 0.32 9.14 -0.32
N ALA A 26 0.37 10.46 -0.19
CA ALA A 26 -0.38 11.18 0.82
C ALA A 26 -1.70 11.67 0.20
N PRO A 27 -2.87 11.27 0.71
CA PRO A 27 -3.09 10.68 2.04
C PRO A 27 -3.08 9.15 2.06
N SER A 28 -2.18 8.56 2.87
CA SER A 28 -2.18 7.14 3.23
C SER A 28 -2.57 6.93 4.67
N THR A 29 -3.18 5.78 4.94
CA THR A 29 -3.47 5.31 6.30
C THR A 29 -2.19 4.93 7.04
N LYS A 30 -2.15 5.14 8.36
CA LYS A 30 -0.92 5.02 9.15
C LYS A 30 -0.40 3.60 9.29
N LEU A 31 -1.28 2.59 9.27
CA LEU A 31 -0.90 1.21 9.60
C LEU A 31 -0.74 0.35 8.35
N SER A 32 -1.57 0.56 7.33
CA SER A 32 -1.53 -0.25 6.12
C SER A 32 -0.91 0.45 4.92
N GLY A 33 -0.56 1.74 5.04
CA GLY A 33 -0.11 2.55 3.92
C GLY A 33 -1.15 2.64 2.81
N TYR A 34 -2.42 2.29 3.09
CA TYR A 34 -3.47 2.27 2.08
C TYR A 34 -3.84 3.69 1.65
N ALA A 35 -3.87 3.91 0.33
CA ALA A 35 -4.20 5.18 -0.30
C ALA A 35 -4.84 4.93 -1.68
N GLU A 36 -5.67 5.87 -2.15
CA GLU A 36 -6.40 5.76 -3.44
C GLU A 36 -5.85 6.68 -4.53
N ASP A 37 -4.80 7.43 -4.24
CA ASP A 37 -4.11 8.36 -5.13
C ASP A 37 -2.77 7.81 -5.64
N GLY A 38 -2.51 6.52 -5.42
CA GLY A 38 -1.25 5.88 -5.80
C GLY A 38 -1.22 5.38 -7.24
N PRO A 39 -0.01 5.22 -7.83
CA PRO A 39 0.17 4.72 -9.20
C PRO A 39 0.01 3.20 -9.33
N TYR A 40 -0.32 2.48 -8.25
CA TYR A 40 -0.35 1.02 -8.20
C TYR A 40 -1.77 0.50 -7.99
N HIS A 41 -2.09 -0.62 -8.62
CA HIS A 41 -3.42 -1.22 -8.57
C HIS A 41 -3.41 -2.44 -7.63
N CYS A 42 -4.37 -2.51 -6.70
CA CYS A 42 -4.57 -3.66 -5.84
C CYS A 42 -5.01 -4.93 -6.61
N GLU A 43 -5.33 -4.82 -7.90
CA GLU A 43 -5.71 -5.93 -8.78
C GLU A 43 -4.72 -7.11 -8.73
N ASP A 44 -3.42 -6.82 -8.66
CA ASP A 44 -2.36 -7.82 -8.61
C ASP A 44 -1.99 -8.26 -7.18
N CYS A 45 -2.62 -7.69 -6.17
CA CYS A 45 -2.32 -7.99 -4.79
C CYS A 45 -2.73 -9.43 -4.43
N THR A 46 -1.82 -10.18 -3.80
CA THR A 46 -2.13 -11.54 -3.30
C THR A 46 -3.14 -11.53 -2.15
N PHE A 47 -3.33 -10.39 -1.50
CA PHE A 47 -4.26 -10.22 -0.38
C PHE A 47 -5.64 -9.71 -0.81
N LEU A 48 -5.81 -9.42 -2.11
CA LEU A 48 -7.12 -9.13 -2.65
C LEU A 48 -7.96 -10.41 -2.65
N LYS A 49 -9.20 -10.30 -2.16
CA LYS A 49 -10.15 -11.42 -2.17
C LYS A 49 -10.47 -11.81 -3.61
N ARG A 50 -10.26 -13.09 -3.92
CA ARG A 50 -10.53 -13.69 -5.23
C ARG A 50 -11.65 -14.72 -5.13
N ASP A 51 -12.32 -14.97 -6.25
CA ASP A 51 -13.31 -16.03 -6.38
C ASP A 51 -12.65 -17.42 -6.56
N LYS A 52 -13.46 -18.45 -6.81
CA LYS A 52 -12.96 -19.83 -7.03
C LYS A 52 -12.16 -19.99 -8.32
N GLU A 53 -12.28 -19.06 -9.26
CA GLU A 53 -11.54 -19.02 -10.52
C GLU A 53 -10.26 -18.16 -10.41
N GLY A 54 -10.01 -17.55 -9.25
CA GLY A 54 -8.85 -16.69 -9.00
C GLY A 54 -9.03 -15.24 -9.48
N LYS A 55 -10.23 -14.83 -9.84
CA LYS A 55 -10.51 -13.45 -10.30
C LYS A 55 -10.82 -12.53 -9.12
N PRO A 56 -10.40 -11.26 -9.15
CA PRO A 56 -10.79 -10.26 -8.15
C PRO A 56 -12.30 -10.21 -7.93
N VAL A 57 -12.74 -10.25 -6.67
CA VAL A 57 -14.14 -10.03 -6.31
C VAL A 57 -14.36 -8.53 -6.10
N ALA A 58 -14.94 -7.88 -7.10
CA ALA A 58 -15.31 -6.47 -7.09
C ALA A 58 -16.83 -6.29 -6.98
N ASP A 59 -17.29 -5.22 -6.32
CA ASP A 59 -18.66 -4.73 -6.50
C ASP A 59 -18.78 -3.87 -7.78
N GLU A 60 -20.02 -3.45 -8.11
CA GLU A 60 -20.33 -2.66 -9.31
C GLU A 60 -19.62 -1.30 -9.35
N SER A 61 -19.02 -0.86 -8.23
CA SER A 61 -18.26 0.39 -8.12
C SER A 61 -16.73 0.17 -8.20
N GLY A 62 -16.26 -1.05 -8.50
CA GLY A 62 -14.83 -1.38 -8.57
C GLY A 62 -14.16 -1.56 -7.20
N MET A 63 -14.95 -1.69 -6.13
CA MET A 63 -14.41 -1.89 -4.78
C MET A 63 -14.29 -3.38 -4.44
N GLY A 64 -13.12 -3.78 -3.97
CA GLY A 64 -12.79 -5.12 -3.51
C GLY A 64 -12.71 -5.23 -2.00
N ARG A 65 -12.36 -6.43 -1.53
CA ARG A 65 -12.08 -6.70 -0.11
C ARG A 65 -10.67 -7.23 0.08
N CYS A 66 -9.94 -6.67 1.04
CA CYS A 66 -8.59 -7.12 1.39
C CYS A 66 -8.64 -8.09 2.58
N ASN A 67 -7.88 -9.19 2.52
CA ASN A 67 -7.75 -10.13 3.64
C ASN A 67 -6.44 -9.95 4.43
N HIS A 68 -5.63 -8.94 4.11
CA HIS A 68 -4.37 -8.73 4.80
C HIS A 68 -4.61 -8.33 6.27
N PRO A 69 -4.03 -9.05 7.26
CA PRO A 69 -4.28 -8.79 8.68
C PRO A 69 -4.00 -7.35 9.12
N VAL A 70 -2.97 -6.72 8.55
CA VAL A 70 -2.61 -5.34 8.89
C VAL A 70 -3.66 -4.35 8.39
N VAL A 71 -4.17 -4.54 7.16
CA VAL A 71 -5.25 -3.71 6.60
C VAL A 71 -6.55 -3.92 7.39
N ILE A 72 -6.82 -5.16 7.82
CA ILE A 72 -7.96 -5.49 8.70
C ILE A 72 -7.82 -4.81 10.08
N ALA A 73 -6.61 -4.71 10.62
CA ALA A 73 -6.36 -4.06 11.91
C ALA A 73 -6.41 -2.52 11.82
N ASP A 74 -6.22 -1.96 10.63
CA ASP A 74 -6.22 -0.51 10.40
C ASP A 74 -7.61 0.09 10.68
N LYS A 75 -7.65 1.13 11.50
CA LYS A 75 -8.89 1.83 11.89
C LYS A 75 -9.27 2.94 10.92
N GLU A 76 -8.30 3.43 10.14
CA GLU A 76 -8.50 4.51 9.18
C GLU A 76 -9.05 3.96 7.85
N VAL A 77 -8.87 2.67 7.58
CA VAL A 77 -9.46 1.99 6.42
C VAL A 77 -10.94 1.68 6.66
N LYS A 78 -11.78 2.06 5.69
CA LYS A 78 -13.22 1.77 5.69
C LYS A 78 -13.46 0.27 5.62
N LYS A 79 -14.40 -0.25 6.42
CA LYS A 79 -14.75 -1.67 6.46
C LYS A 79 -16.20 -1.90 6.09
N ASP A 80 -16.50 -3.08 5.55
CA ASP A 80 -17.87 -3.52 5.31
C ASP A 80 -18.53 -4.10 6.57
N LYS A 81 -19.75 -4.60 6.41
CA LYS A 81 -20.53 -5.21 7.50
C LYS A 81 -19.90 -6.49 8.06
N SER A 82 -19.00 -7.12 7.32
CA SER A 82 -18.24 -8.31 7.72
C SER A 82 -16.88 -7.96 8.32
N LEU A 83 -16.63 -6.68 8.62
CA LEU A 83 -15.37 -6.15 9.14
C LEU A 83 -14.18 -6.32 8.19
N LEU A 84 -14.44 -6.52 6.89
CA LEU A 84 -13.39 -6.59 5.89
C LEU A 84 -13.09 -5.19 5.32
N PRO A 85 -11.82 -4.82 5.19
CA PRO A 85 -11.40 -3.60 4.50
C PRO A 85 -11.97 -3.51 3.09
N ILE A 86 -12.54 -2.35 2.79
CA ILE A 86 -12.98 -1.94 1.46
C ILE A 86 -11.81 -1.25 0.80
N ILE A 87 -11.38 -1.76 -0.35
CA ILE A 87 -10.28 -1.19 -1.13
C ILE A 87 -10.72 -0.95 -2.57
N ASN A 88 -10.24 0.11 -3.18
CA ASN A 88 -10.41 0.35 -4.60
C ASN A 88 -9.43 -0.56 -5.37
N ILE A 89 -9.93 -1.41 -6.25
CA ILE A 89 -9.06 -2.38 -6.95
C ILE A 89 -8.19 -1.67 -8.00
N GLU A 90 -8.77 -0.70 -8.70
CA GLU A 90 -8.13 0.04 -9.79
C GLU A 90 -7.26 1.19 -9.32
N LYS A 91 -7.55 1.81 -8.17
CA LYS A 91 -6.85 3.02 -7.70
C LYS A 91 -6.20 2.87 -6.33
N GLY A 92 -6.60 1.84 -5.59
CA GLY A 92 -6.10 1.60 -4.25
C GLY A 92 -4.74 0.93 -4.32
N CYS A 93 -3.81 1.42 -3.51
CA CYS A 93 -2.52 0.81 -3.23
C CYS A 93 -2.36 0.64 -1.72
N CYS A 94 -1.62 -0.37 -1.28
CA CYS A 94 -1.17 -0.47 0.10
C CYS A 94 0.29 -0.94 0.14
N GLU A 95 0.94 -0.65 1.27
CA GLU A 95 1.74 -1.63 2.01
C GLU A 95 2.47 -2.76 1.27
N PHE A 96 1.62 -3.68 0.86
CA PHE A 96 1.89 -5.08 0.61
C PHE A 96 1.66 -5.45 -0.86
N VAL A 97 1.33 -4.46 -1.70
CA VAL A 97 1.29 -4.67 -3.15
C VAL A 97 2.74 -4.77 -3.62
N ASP A 98 3.14 -5.97 -4.01
CA ASP A 98 4.44 -6.20 -4.62
C ASP A 98 4.47 -5.42 -5.95
N GLN A 99 5.45 -4.54 -6.12
CA GLN A 99 5.62 -3.77 -7.35
C GLN A 99 6.12 -4.73 -8.43
N LYS A 100 5.20 -5.49 -9.04
CA LYS A 100 5.55 -6.26 -10.24
C LYS A 100 5.85 -5.27 -11.36
N GLY A 101 7.14 -5.00 -11.57
CA GLY A 101 7.67 -4.44 -12.81
C GLY A 101 6.89 -3.23 -13.31
N HIS A 102 6.79 -2.17 -12.51
CA HIS A 102 6.95 -0.87 -13.15
C HIS A 102 8.42 -0.83 -13.53
N GLU A 103 8.77 -1.44 -14.68
CA GLU A 103 9.95 -0.99 -15.41
C GLU A 103 9.72 0.51 -15.53
N ASP A 104 10.49 1.29 -14.76
CA ASP A 104 10.74 2.68 -15.07
C ASP A 104 11.00 2.68 -16.57
N GLY A 105 10.03 3.14 -17.34
CA GLY A 105 10.24 3.45 -18.74
C GLY A 105 11.37 4.47 -18.75
N GLU A 106 12.59 3.98 -18.92
CA GLU A 106 13.77 4.79 -19.09
C GLU A 106 13.49 5.78 -20.22
N LYS A 107 13.38 7.04 -19.81
CA LYS A 107 14.11 8.19 -20.35
C LYS A 107 13.90 8.59 -21.82
N GLU A 108 13.61 9.89 -21.92
CA GLU A 108 14.17 10.86 -22.87
C GLU A 108 13.69 10.78 -24.34
N GLU A 109 12.86 11.77 -24.70
CA GLU A 109 13.01 12.52 -25.96
C GLU A 109 13.11 14.01 -25.66
#